data_AF-E9J8C2-F1
#
_entry.id   AF-E9J8C2-F1
#
_cell.length_a   1.000
_cell.length_b   1.000
_cell.length_c   1.000
_cell.angle_alpha   90.00
_cell.angle_beta   90.00
_cell.angle_gamma   90.00
#
_symmetry.space_group_name_H-M   'P 1'
#
loop_
_entity.id
_entity.type
_entity.pdbx_description
1 polymer ?
#
loop_
_entity_poly.entity_id
_entity_poly.type
_entity_poly.pdbx_seq_one_letter_code
_entity_poly.pdbx_strand_id
1 'polypeptide(L)'
;MNENVSDDLMHVESEQNLEINDVSIVDNNCSSTISNNDVSLYTVNRAFQESLASAFIKCNLTYSQGNIILNTLRSYKCHTFLPKDTRSLLNTPRDKTTVRSMYPGQYFHIGFKTSINNILKKTLSNQIPFVLEIDWSTDGAKVNKCETMQIWPIQISVIHPQTPKKKRLQQSSEQDSLP
;
A
#
# COMPACT_ATOMS: atom_id res chain seq x y z
N MET A 1 50.28 -8.42 -54.01
CA MET A 1 50.64 -9.82 -54.29
C MET A 1 50.42 -10.59 -52.99
N ASN A 2 49.63 -11.67 -53.07
CA ASN A 2 49.91 -13.05 -52.61
C ASN A 2 50.76 -13.23 -51.31
N GLU A 3 50.46 -14.12 -50.36
CA GLU A 3 49.40 -15.15 -50.13
C GLU A 3 49.20 -15.23 -48.58
N ASN A 4 48.09 -15.63 -47.94
CA ASN A 4 47.02 -16.61 -48.17
C ASN A 4 47.31 -18.06 -47.72
N VAL A 5 47.18 -18.32 -46.40
CA VAL A 5 46.88 -19.61 -45.71
C VAL A 5 46.12 -19.20 -44.42
N SER A 6 44.84 -19.51 -44.17
CA SER A 6 44.20 -20.80 -43.79
C SER A 6 44.69 -21.37 -42.43
N ASP A 7 43.86 -21.83 -41.47
CA ASP A 7 42.40 -21.75 -41.18
C ASP A 7 42.27 -21.57 -39.62
N ASP A 8 41.20 -21.79 -38.83
CA ASP A 8 39.84 -22.35 -38.98
C ASP A 8 38.91 -21.90 -37.79
N LEU A 9 37.68 -22.46 -37.70
CA LEU A 9 36.80 -22.79 -36.53
C LEU A 9 37.21 -22.32 -35.10
N MET A 10 36.29 -21.91 -34.19
CA MET A 10 34.86 -22.23 -34.01
C MET A 10 34.00 -21.00 -33.62
N HIS A 11 32.70 -21.07 -33.89
CA HIS A 11 31.68 -20.15 -33.34
C HIS A 11 30.84 -20.89 -32.29
N VAL A 12 30.65 -20.31 -31.09
CA VAL A 12 29.73 -20.83 -30.05
C VAL A 12 29.00 -19.65 -29.42
N GLU A 13 27.69 -19.61 -29.57
CA GLU A 13 26.81 -18.64 -28.93
C GLU A 13 26.61 -19.01 -27.45
N SER A 14 26.78 -18.04 -26.54
CA SER A 14 26.64 -18.27 -25.09
C SER A 14 25.33 -17.69 -24.55
N GLU A 15 24.28 -18.50 -24.56
CA GLU A 15 23.01 -18.17 -23.92
C GLU A 15 23.18 -18.00 -22.39
N GLN A 16 23.13 -16.76 -21.91
CA GLN A 16 23.03 -16.49 -20.47
C GLN A 16 21.58 -16.65 -20.01
N ASN A 17 21.23 -17.88 -19.64
CA ASN A 17 19.96 -18.20 -19.03
C ASN A 17 19.79 -17.48 -17.69
N LEU A 18 18.70 -16.74 -17.53
CA LEU A 18 18.32 -16.10 -16.26
C LEU A 18 17.68 -17.13 -15.33
N GLU A 19 18.31 -17.39 -14.20
CA GLU A 19 17.77 -18.27 -13.15
C GLU A 19 16.45 -17.68 -12.59
N ILE A 20 15.34 -18.36 -12.86
CA ILE A 20 14.06 -18.06 -12.22
C ILE A 20 14.08 -18.69 -10.83
N ASN A 21 14.27 -17.86 -9.80
CA ASN A 21 14.26 -18.29 -8.41
C ASN A 21 12.97 -19.03 -8.04
N ASP A 22 13.11 -20.14 -7.31
CA ASP A 22 12.03 -20.93 -6.75
C ASP A 22 11.00 -20.07 -5.98
N VAL A 23 9.72 -20.28 -6.28
CA VAL A 23 8.64 -19.95 -5.35
C VAL A 23 8.13 -21.25 -4.77
N SER A 24 8.34 -21.46 -3.47
CA SER A 24 8.10 -22.74 -2.81
C SER A 24 6.61 -23.06 -2.74
N ILE A 25 6.15 -23.96 -3.63
CA ILE A 25 4.83 -24.57 -3.52
C ILE A 25 4.85 -25.50 -2.29
N VAL A 26 4.15 -25.10 -1.23
CA VAL A 26 3.92 -25.96 -0.05
C VAL A 26 2.86 -27.00 -0.38
N ASP A 27 3.31 -28.11 -0.95
CA ASP A 27 2.47 -29.22 -1.38
C ASP A 27 1.63 -29.80 -0.24
N ASN A 28 0.30 -29.63 -0.35
CA ASN A 28 -0.67 -30.45 0.36
C ASN A 28 -1.39 -31.39 -0.63
N ASN A 29 -0.59 -32.33 -1.15
CA ASN A 29 -0.99 -33.59 -1.77
C ASN A 29 -2.33 -33.61 -2.54
N CYS A 30 -2.29 -33.19 -3.80
CA CYS A 30 -3.32 -33.50 -4.78
C CYS A 30 -2.64 -33.97 -6.08
N SER A 31 -2.37 -35.27 -6.21
CA SER A 31 -1.77 -35.85 -7.41
C SER A 31 -2.82 -36.00 -8.52
N SER A 32 -3.19 -34.89 -9.14
CA SER A 32 -3.87 -34.85 -10.42
C SER A 32 -2.88 -34.44 -11.51
N THR A 33 -2.75 -35.26 -12.56
CA THR A 33 -1.95 -34.92 -13.74
C THR A 33 -2.65 -33.80 -14.51
N ILE A 34 -2.30 -32.56 -14.21
CA ILE A 34 -2.85 -31.35 -14.84
C ILE A 34 -2.53 -31.39 -16.34
N SER A 35 -3.54 -31.25 -17.20
CA SER A 35 -3.28 -31.18 -18.64
C SER A 35 -2.82 -29.77 -19.04
N ASN A 36 -2.07 -29.66 -20.14
CA ASN A 36 -1.59 -28.35 -20.64
C ASN A 36 -2.74 -27.36 -20.91
N ASN A 37 -3.96 -27.85 -21.17
CA ASN A 37 -5.15 -27.01 -21.34
C ASN A 37 -5.63 -26.40 -20.01
N ASP A 38 -5.52 -27.13 -18.90
CA ASP A 38 -5.98 -26.68 -17.58
C ASP A 38 -5.08 -25.56 -17.02
N VAL A 39 -3.76 -25.66 -17.24
CA VAL A 39 -2.78 -24.61 -16.90
C VAL A 39 -3.10 -23.31 -17.65
N SER A 40 -3.42 -23.42 -18.95
CA SER A 40 -3.83 -22.28 -19.78
C SER A 40 -5.11 -21.63 -19.26
N LEU A 41 -6.14 -22.43 -18.98
CA LEU A 41 -7.43 -21.94 -18.46
C LEU A 41 -7.30 -21.27 -17.09
N TYR A 42 -6.50 -21.83 -16.17
CA TYR A 42 -6.23 -21.21 -14.87
C TYR A 42 -5.56 -19.83 -15.03
N THR A 43 -4.57 -19.74 -15.92
CA THR A 43 -3.84 -18.49 -16.21
C THR A 43 -4.77 -17.41 -16.77
N VAL A 44 -5.64 -17.76 -17.72
CA VAL A 44 -6.65 -16.84 -18.29
C VAL A 44 -7.66 -16.39 -17.23
N ASN A 45 -8.17 -17.32 -16.42
CA ASN A 45 -9.13 -17.02 -15.35
C ASN A 45 -8.53 -16.07 -14.29
N ARG A 46 -7.26 -16.25 -13.93
CA ARG A 46 -6.53 -15.36 -13.01
C ARG A 46 -6.34 -13.97 -13.63
N ALA A 47 -5.88 -13.87 -14.87
CA ALA A 47 -5.72 -12.59 -15.56
C ALA A 47 -7.06 -11.82 -15.66
N PHE A 48 -8.17 -12.52 -15.87
CA PHE A 48 -9.51 -11.93 -15.83
C PHE A 48 -9.89 -11.40 -14.43
N GLN A 49 -9.60 -12.14 -13.35
CA GLN A 49 -9.81 -11.66 -11.98
C GLN A 49 -8.99 -10.40 -11.67
N GLU A 50 -7.71 -10.36 -12.05
CA GLU A 50 -6.80 -9.23 -11.80
C GLU A 50 -7.22 -7.99 -12.61
N SER A 51 -7.70 -8.17 -13.85
CA SER A 51 -8.29 -7.10 -14.67
C SER A 51 -9.60 -6.57 -14.07
N LEU A 52 -10.50 -7.46 -13.62
CA LEU A 52 -11.77 -7.09 -12.99
C LEU A 52 -11.55 -6.36 -11.65
N ALA A 53 -10.60 -6.81 -10.84
CA ALA A 53 -10.16 -6.14 -9.61
C ALA A 53 -9.64 -4.72 -9.91
N SER A 54 -8.80 -4.59 -10.93
CA SER A 54 -8.26 -3.30 -11.38
C SER A 54 -9.36 -2.34 -11.86
N ALA A 55 -10.37 -2.85 -12.57
CA ALA A 55 -11.53 -2.06 -12.97
C ALA A 55 -12.38 -1.60 -11.78
N PHE A 56 -12.61 -2.47 -10.79
CA PHE A 56 -13.36 -2.12 -9.56
C PHE A 56 -12.66 -1.00 -8.77
N ILE A 57 -11.33 -1.07 -8.65
CA ILE A 57 -10.51 -0.02 -8.00
C ILE A 57 -10.55 1.28 -8.81
N LYS A 58 -10.32 1.21 -10.14
CA LYS A 58 -10.29 2.37 -11.04
C LYS A 58 -11.62 3.14 -11.07
N CYS A 59 -12.75 2.43 -10.96
CA CYS A 59 -14.08 3.03 -10.89
C CYS A 59 -14.54 3.36 -9.47
N ASN A 60 -13.71 3.15 -8.44
CA ASN A 60 -14.01 3.35 -7.02
C ASN A 60 -15.36 2.71 -6.60
N LEU A 61 -15.61 1.47 -7.05
CA LEU A 61 -16.89 0.80 -6.80
C LEU A 61 -17.07 0.49 -5.31
N THR A 62 -18.25 0.79 -4.79
CA THR A 62 -18.60 0.41 -3.41
C THR A 62 -18.73 -1.11 -3.28
N TYR A 63 -18.50 -1.61 -2.05
CA TYR A 63 -18.60 -3.02 -1.71
C TYR A 63 -19.94 -3.68 -2.11
N SER A 64 -21.06 -2.94 -1.99
CA SER A 64 -22.38 -3.41 -2.43
C SER A 64 -22.48 -3.51 -3.95
N GLN A 65 -22.04 -2.51 -4.70
CA GLN A 65 -22.01 -2.53 -6.17
C GLN A 65 -21.14 -3.67 -6.70
N GLY A 66 -19.92 -3.83 -6.15
CA GLY A 66 -19.02 -4.92 -6.53
C GLY A 66 -19.62 -6.30 -6.26
N ASN A 67 -20.29 -6.48 -5.11
CA ASN A 67 -20.96 -7.73 -4.78
C ASN A 67 -22.18 -8.01 -5.70
N ILE A 68 -22.93 -6.99 -6.11
CA ILE A 68 -24.00 -7.16 -7.09
C ILE A 68 -23.41 -7.65 -8.42
N ILE A 69 -22.38 -6.97 -8.94
CA ILE A 69 -21.71 -7.35 -10.19
C ILE A 69 -21.15 -8.78 -10.12
N LEU A 70 -20.45 -9.14 -9.04
CA LEU A 70 -19.89 -10.49 -8.87
C LEU A 70 -20.98 -11.56 -8.77
N ASN A 71 -22.10 -11.31 -8.07
CA ASN A 71 -23.20 -12.28 -8.02
C ASN A 71 -23.91 -12.42 -9.38
N THR A 72 -24.09 -11.32 -10.13
CA THR A 72 -24.61 -11.35 -11.51
C THR A 72 -23.71 -12.15 -12.44
N LEU A 73 -22.40 -11.88 -12.46
CA LEU A 73 -21.44 -12.64 -13.28
C LEU A 73 -21.44 -14.13 -12.91
N ARG A 74 -21.40 -14.47 -11.61
CA ARG A 74 -21.40 -15.86 -11.10
C ARG A 74 -22.70 -16.63 -11.33
N SER A 75 -23.78 -15.98 -11.79
CA SER A 75 -24.99 -16.69 -12.24
C SER A 75 -24.76 -17.47 -13.53
N TYR A 76 -23.76 -17.09 -14.33
CA TYR A 76 -23.36 -17.77 -15.55
C TYR A 76 -22.27 -18.82 -15.27
N LYS A 77 -22.46 -20.04 -15.78
CA LYS A 77 -21.57 -21.20 -15.51
C LYS A 77 -20.09 -20.92 -15.81
N CYS A 78 -19.80 -20.14 -16.85
CA CYS A 78 -18.46 -19.73 -17.27
C CYS A 78 -17.70 -18.89 -16.22
N HIS A 79 -18.39 -18.18 -15.32
CA HIS A 79 -17.78 -17.30 -14.32
C HIS A 79 -17.85 -17.86 -12.88
N THR A 80 -18.11 -19.16 -12.73
CA THR A 80 -18.12 -19.86 -11.44
C THR A 80 -16.81 -19.74 -10.67
N PHE A 81 -15.68 -19.56 -11.37
CA PHE A 81 -14.35 -19.30 -10.81
C PHE A 81 -14.20 -17.94 -10.11
N LEU A 82 -15.13 -16.99 -10.31
CA LEU A 82 -15.07 -15.70 -9.63
C LEU A 82 -15.41 -15.85 -8.14
N PRO A 83 -14.78 -15.03 -7.26
CA PRO A 83 -15.16 -14.99 -5.84
C PRO A 83 -16.57 -14.41 -5.64
N LYS A 84 -17.28 -14.92 -4.62
CA LYS A 84 -18.62 -14.44 -4.22
C LYS A 84 -18.61 -13.01 -3.62
N ASP A 85 -17.47 -12.55 -3.15
CA ASP A 85 -17.31 -11.36 -2.31
C ASP A 85 -16.16 -10.49 -2.86
N THR A 86 -16.45 -9.19 -3.05
CA THR A 86 -15.54 -8.16 -3.56
C THR A 86 -14.23 -8.08 -2.76
N ARG A 87 -14.27 -8.26 -1.44
CA ARG A 87 -13.05 -8.29 -0.60
C ARG A 87 -12.12 -9.46 -0.96
N SER A 88 -12.66 -10.52 -1.54
CA SER A 88 -11.87 -11.65 -2.02
C SER A 88 -11.33 -11.40 -3.44
N LEU A 89 -12.09 -10.71 -4.30
CA LEU A 89 -11.58 -10.26 -5.62
C LEU A 89 -10.40 -9.28 -5.46
N LEU A 90 -10.54 -8.34 -4.52
CA LEU A 90 -9.53 -7.31 -4.24
C LEU A 90 -8.44 -7.79 -3.27
N ASN A 91 -8.34 -9.11 -2.98
CA ASN A 91 -7.41 -9.72 -2.03
C ASN A 91 -7.26 -8.94 -0.71
N THR A 92 -8.37 -8.38 -0.20
CA THR A 92 -8.40 -7.54 0.99
C THR A 92 -7.97 -8.35 2.21
N PRO A 93 -6.94 -7.92 2.95
CA PRO A 93 -6.46 -8.65 4.13
C PRO A 93 -7.58 -9.00 5.12
N ARG A 94 -7.45 -10.19 5.70
CA ARG A 94 -8.37 -10.76 6.70
C ARG A 94 -7.70 -11.07 8.03
N ASP A 95 -6.40 -10.79 8.11
CA ASP A 95 -5.56 -11.09 9.27
C ASP A 95 -6.09 -10.37 10.51
N LYS A 96 -6.02 -11.04 11.66
CA LYS A 96 -6.49 -10.46 12.91
C LYS A 96 -5.58 -9.32 13.32
N THR A 97 -6.11 -8.10 13.25
CA THR A 97 -5.44 -6.88 13.71
C THR A 97 -4.86 -7.06 15.13
N THR A 98 -3.56 -6.90 15.28
CA THR A 98 -2.88 -7.02 16.58
C THR A 98 -3.28 -5.87 17.51
N VAL A 99 -4.21 -6.16 18.41
CA VAL A 99 -4.63 -5.26 19.50
C VAL A 99 -3.90 -5.62 20.80
N ARG A 100 -3.50 -4.60 21.56
CA ARG A 100 -2.90 -4.73 22.89
C ARG A 100 -3.99 -4.48 23.94
N SER A 101 -4.16 -5.38 24.91
CA SER A 101 -5.00 -5.10 26.09
C SER A 101 -4.37 -3.98 26.91
N MET A 102 -5.17 -2.96 27.25
CA MET A 102 -4.71 -1.78 27.98
C MET A 102 -5.89 -1.18 28.77
N TYR A 103 -6.01 -1.57 30.04
CA TYR A 103 -7.12 -1.19 30.92
C TYR A 103 -7.36 0.34 30.90
N PRO A 104 -8.62 0.81 30.73
CA PRO A 104 -9.87 0.06 30.76
C PRO A 104 -10.32 -0.58 29.42
N GLY A 105 -9.50 -0.54 28.36
CA GLY A 105 -9.89 -1.00 27.02
C GLY A 105 -8.79 -1.71 26.23
N GLN A 106 -8.66 -1.36 24.94
CA GLN A 106 -7.71 -1.94 24.00
C GLN A 106 -7.03 -0.85 23.17
N TYR A 107 -5.75 -1.06 22.86
CA TYR A 107 -4.94 -0.18 22.02
C TYR A 107 -4.61 -0.86 20.69
N PHE A 108 -4.80 -0.13 19.58
CA PHE A 108 -4.39 -0.54 18.23
C PHE A 108 -3.36 0.45 17.67
N HIS A 109 -2.20 -0.05 17.26
CA HIS A 109 -1.11 0.79 16.75
C HIS A 109 -1.13 0.91 15.22
N ILE A 110 -1.54 2.07 14.69
CA ILE A 110 -1.51 2.37 13.26
C ILE A 110 -0.12 2.91 12.86
N GLY A 111 0.88 2.03 12.90
CA GLY A 111 2.16 2.14 12.17
C GLY A 111 2.93 3.48 12.21
N PHE A 112 2.90 4.24 13.32
CA PHE A 112 3.40 5.63 13.36
C PHE A 112 4.84 5.79 12.84
N LYS A 113 5.76 4.91 13.28
CA LYS A 113 7.16 4.89 12.82
C LYS A 113 7.26 4.70 11.29
N THR A 114 6.39 3.88 10.70
CA THR A 114 6.34 3.65 9.26
C THR A 114 5.84 4.89 8.51
N SER A 115 4.82 5.57 9.05
CA SER A 115 4.30 6.83 8.49
C SER A 115 5.38 7.93 8.48
N ILE A 116 6.07 8.15 9.61
CA ILE A 116 7.17 9.13 9.70
C ILE A 116 8.30 8.77 8.74
N ASN A 117 8.75 7.51 8.70
CA ASN A 117 9.77 7.06 7.76
C ASN A 117 9.37 7.28 6.29
N ASN A 118 8.10 7.10 5.95
CA ASN A 118 7.59 7.31 4.59
C ASN A 118 7.46 8.80 4.21
N ILE A 119 7.26 9.69 5.19
CA ILE A 119 7.31 11.15 4.99
C ILE A 119 8.77 11.57 4.79
N LEU A 120 9.67 11.18 5.69
CA LEU A 120 11.10 11.55 5.63
C LEU A 120 11.77 11.07 4.34
N LYS A 121 11.49 9.83 3.88
CA LYS A 121 11.97 9.30 2.58
C LYS A 121 11.50 10.07 1.34
N LYS A 122 10.44 10.88 1.46
CA LYS A 122 9.90 11.74 0.39
C LYS A 122 10.27 13.21 0.56
N THR A 123 10.96 13.55 1.64
CA THR A 123 11.35 14.93 1.97
C THR A 123 12.79 15.14 1.52
N LEU A 124 13.11 16.30 0.93
CA LEU A 124 14.50 16.60 0.56
C LEU A 124 15.36 16.79 1.83
N SER A 125 16.60 16.32 1.81
CA SER A 125 17.47 16.31 3.00
C SER A 125 17.71 17.68 3.63
N ASN A 126 17.60 18.76 2.85
CA ASN A 126 17.70 20.15 3.31
C ASN A 126 16.39 20.72 3.91
N GLN A 127 15.28 19.98 3.82
CA GLN A 127 13.98 20.34 4.41
C GLN A 127 13.70 19.55 5.71
N ILE A 128 14.45 18.47 5.97
CA ILE A 128 14.35 17.69 7.21
C ILE A 128 15.01 18.50 8.35
N PRO A 129 14.27 18.88 9.41
CA PRO A 129 14.84 19.62 10.52
C PRO A 129 15.68 18.69 11.43
N PHE A 130 16.68 19.25 12.12
CA PHE A 130 17.50 18.50 13.07
C PHE A 130 16.71 18.00 14.30
N VAL A 131 15.65 18.73 14.68
CA VAL A 131 14.66 18.31 15.68
C VAL A 131 13.30 18.24 15.01
N LEU A 132 12.60 17.12 15.17
CA LEU A 132 11.23 16.95 14.69
C LEU A 132 10.26 17.17 15.85
N GLU A 133 9.47 18.24 15.79
CA GLU A 133 8.41 18.50 16.76
C GLU A 133 7.16 17.70 16.37
N ILE A 134 6.59 17.01 17.35
CA ILE A 134 5.47 16.09 17.17
C ILE A 134 4.40 16.46 18.20
N ASP A 135 3.24 16.90 17.73
CA ASP A 135 2.09 17.21 18.56
C ASP A 135 1.13 16.01 18.60
N TRP A 136 0.53 15.76 19.76
CA TRP A 136 -0.26 14.57 20.07
C TRP A 136 -1.61 14.99 20.67
N SER A 137 -2.71 14.73 19.96
CA SER A 137 -4.06 14.95 20.48
C SER A 137 -4.85 13.65 20.56
N THR A 138 -5.80 13.60 21.51
CA THR A 138 -6.74 12.50 21.67
C THR A 138 -8.14 13.05 21.83
N ASP A 139 -9.07 12.55 21.01
CA ASP A 139 -10.50 12.88 21.06
C ASP A 139 -11.32 11.60 21.35
N GLY A 140 -12.55 11.73 21.82
CA GLY A 140 -13.43 10.62 22.17
C GLY A 140 -14.58 10.45 21.18
N ALA A 141 -14.45 9.53 20.23
CA ALA A 141 -15.44 9.32 19.16
C ALA A 141 -16.32 8.08 19.38
N LYS A 142 -17.64 8.23 19.22
CA LYS A 142 -18.61 7.12 19.22
C LYS A 142 -18.66 6.46 17.84
N VAL A 143 -18.39 5.16 17.76
CA VAL A 143 -18.37 4.38 16.50
C VAL A 143 -19.78 4.00 16.04
N ASN A 144 -20.73 3.88 16.98
CA ASN A 144 -22.10 3.49 16.71
C ASN A 144 -23.12 4.44 17.36
N LYS A 145 -24.34 4.49 16.79
CA LYS A 145 -25.46 5.28 17.33
C LYS A 145 -25.98 4.78 18.68
N CYS A 146 -25.59 3.57 19.08
CA CYS A 146 -26.00 2.91 20.32
C CYS A 146 -25.02 3.13 21.48
N GLU A 147 -23.99 3.97 21.28
CA GLU A 147 -22.99 4.42 22.26
C GLU A 147 -22.07 3.35 22.88
N THR A 148 -22.36 2.05 22.69
CA THR A 148 -21.62 0.92 23.28
C THR A 148 -20.18 0.78 22.82
N MET A 149 -19.77 1.47 21.75
CA MET A 149 -18.41 1.42 21.22
C MET A 149 -17.82 2.82 21.06
N GLN A 150 -16.92 3.18 21.97
CA GLN A 150 -16.11 4.38 21.91
C GLN A 150 -14.71 4.05 21.42
N ILE A 151 -14.11 4.93 20.62
CA ILE A 151 -12.69 4.89 20.24
C ILE A 151 -12.03 6.21 20.59
N TRP A 152 -10.76 6.13 20.93
CA TRP A 152 -9.92 7.28 21.24
C TRP A 152 -8.80 7.39 20.19
N PRO A 153 -9.07 7.98 19.01
CA PRO A 153 -8.03 8.20 18.01
C PRO A 153 -6.90 9.05 18.58
N ILE A 154 -5.70 8.48 18.65
CA ILE A 154 -4.48 9.25 18.84
C ILE A 154 -4.14 9.89 17.50
N GLN A 155 -4.41 11.18 17.39
CA GLN A 155 -4.04 12.02 16.27
C GLN A 155 -2.62 12.55 16.52
N ILE A 156 -1.81 12.60 15.46
CA ILE A 156 -0.42 13.04 15.55
C ILE A 156 -0.12 13.99 14.40
N SER A 157 0.38 15.17 14.74
CA SER A 157 0.83 16.19 13.78
C SER A 157 2.34 16.32 13.80
N VAL A 158 2.95 16.57 12.64
CA VAL A 158 4.38 16.81 12.50
C VAL A 158 4.58 18.30 12.22
N ILE A 159 5.22 18.99 13.15
CA ILE A 159 5.41 20.44 13.10
C ILE A 159 6.83 20.72 12.60
N HIS A 160 6.93 21.60 11.60
CA HIS A 160 8.20 22.23 11.25
C HIS A 160 8.32 23.53 12.06
N PRO A 161 9.24 23.63 13.04
CA PRO A 161 9.39 24.84 13.86
C PRO A 161 9.91 26.00 13.01
N GLN A 162 9.01 26.87 12.54
CA GLN A 162 9.41 28.12 11.89
C GLN A 162 10.11 29.01 12.93
N THR A 163 11.34 29.42 12.63
CA THR A 163 12.07 30.35 13.50
C THR A 163 11.27 31.65 13.66
N PRO A 164 11.12 32.17 14.90
CA PRO A 164 10.25 33.30 15.17
C PRO A 164 10.75 34.54 14.43
N LYS A 165 9.95 35.03 13.48
CA LYS A 165 10.24 36.25 12.71
C LYS A 165 10.46 37.41 13.70
N LYS A 166 11.68 37.95 13.73
CA LYS A 166 12.05 39.07 14.63
C LYS A 166 11.01 40.18 14.54
N LYS A 167 10.31 40.45 15.65
CA LYS A 167 9.39 41.60 15.73
C LYS A 167 10.19 42.88 15.46
N ARG A 168 9.79 43.63 14.43
CA ARG A 168 10.41 44.90 14.09
C ARG A 168 10.13 45.88 15.22
N LEU A 169 11.17 46.28 15.95
CA LEU A 169 11.10 47.36 16.93
C LEU A 169 10.57 48.62 16.23
N GLN A 170 9.46 49.15 16.72
CA GLN A 170 9.03 50.50 16.38
C GLN A 170 9.80 51.45 17.31
N GLN A 171 10.63 52.33 16.74
CA GLN A 171 11.21 53.42 17.51
C GLN A 171 10.12 54.48 17.69
N SER A 172 9.69 54.69 18.93
CA SER A 172 8.92 55.86 19.33
C SER A 172 9.83 57.08 19.32
N SER A 173 9.70 57.93 18.31
CA SER A 173 10.21 59.30 18.38
C SER A 173 9.14 60.18 19.04
N GLU A 174 9.28 60.40 20.34
CA GLU A 174 8.64 61.57 20.96
C GLU A 174 9.19 62.83 20.31
N GLN A 175 8.32 63.78 19.99
CA GLN A 175 8.73 65.15 19.67
C GLN A 175 8.27 66.04 20.80
N ASP A 176 9.24 66.54 21.57
CA ASP A 176 9.00 67.54 22.60
C ASP A 176 8.29 68.77 22.01
N SER A 177 7.38 69.34 22.79
CA SER A 177 6.62 70.53 22.44
C SER A 177 6.51 71.43 23.67
N LEU A 178 6.46 72.74 23.44
CA LEU A 178 6.31 73.84 24.43
C LEU A 178 7.61 74.20 25.20
N PRO A 179 7.72 75.45 25.69
CA PRO A 179 6.77 76.58 25.55
C PRO A 179 7.01 77.44 24.30
#